data_AF-A0A142JI47-F1
#
_entry.id   AF-A0A142JI47-F1
#
_cell.length_a   1.000
_cell.length_b   1.000
_cell.length_c   1.000
_cell.angle_alpha   90.00
_cell.angle_beta   90.00
_cell.angle_gamma   90.00
#
_symmetry.space_group_name_H-M   'P 1'
#
loop_
_entity.id
_entity.type
_entity.pdbx_description
1 polymer ?
#
loop_
_entity_poly.entity_id
_entity_poly.type
_entity_poly.pdbx_seq_one_letter_code
_entity_poly.pdbx_strand_id
1 'polypeptide(L)'
;MALAILNLASQARFSPGQVVMTAGVNELVRQGRLNPTPYLRRHLHGDWGDLDDSDRRQNDAALKSGEDRLFSSYQVTRDLKLWIITEWDRSVTTLLLPSEY
;
A
#
# COMPACT_ATOMS: atom_id res chain seq x y z
N MET A 1 26.47 -11.93 -26.95
CA MET A 1 25.08 -11.89 -26.48
C MET A 1 25.10 -11.69 -24.98
N ALA A 2 24.69 -10.51 -24.49
CA ALA A 2 24.57 -10.27 -23.05
C ALA A 2 23.19 -10.76 -22.58
N LEU A 3 23.16 -11.66 -21.60
CA LEU A 3 21.94 -11.99 -20.87
C LEU A 3 21.70 -10.86 -19.86
N ALA A 4 20.58 -10.15 -19.97
CA ALA A 4 20.13 -9.26 -18.89
C ALA A 4 19.50 -10.13 -17.80
N ILE A 5 20.15 -10.20 -16.63
CA ILE A 5 19.55 -10.79 -15.44
C ILE A 5 18.59 -9.75 -14.86
N LEU A 6 17.29 -9.91 -15.12
CA LEU A 6 16.26 -9.14 -14.44
C LEU A 6 16.05 -9.78 -13.05
N ASN A 7 16.70 -9.24 -12.03
CA ASN A 7 16.40 -9.63 -10.65
C ASN A 7 15.10 -8.92 -10.21
N LEU A 8 13.96 -9.56 -10.51
CA LEU A 8 12.62 -8.99 -10.34
C LEU A 8 12.00 -9.24 -8.96
N ALA A 9 12.69 -9.98 -8.08
CA ALA A 9 12.20 -10.25 -6.74
C ALA A 9 12.72 -9.18 -5.78
N SER A 10 12.07 -8.01 -5.76
CA SER A 10 12.19 -7.12 -4.60
C SER A 10 11.43 -7.77 -3.45
N GLN A 11 12.13 -8.05 -2.36
CA GLN A 11 11.53 -8.58 -1.13
C GLN A 11 10.73 -7.45 -0.47
N ALA A 12 9.48 -7.72 -0.08
CA ALA A 12 8.70 -6.78 0.72
C ALA A 12 9.48 -6.36 1.97
N ARG A 13 9.40 -5.07 2.33
CA ARG A 13 10.12 -4.48 3.47
C ARG A 13 9.52 -4.88 4.82
N PHE A 14 8.28 -5.36 4.83
CA PHE A 14 7.57 -5.83 6.02
C PHE A 14 6.50 -6.86 5.63
N SER A 15 6.03 -7.63 6.62
CA SER A 15 4.90 -8.55 6.43
C SER A 15 3.59 -7.76 6.34
N PRO A 16 2.71 -8.03 5.37
CA PRO A 16 1.40 -7.38 5.30
C PRO A 16 0.40 -7.91 6.34
N GLY A 17 0.72 -9.02 7.01
CA GLY A 17 -0.27 -9.76 7.80
C GLY A 17 -1.45 -10.20 6.94
N GLN A 18 -2.66 -10.16 7.50
CA GLN A 18 -3.89 -10.42 6.75
C GLN A 18 -4.23 -9.22 5.86
N VAL A 19 -4.35 -9.44 4.56
CA VAL A 19 -4.77 -8.40 3.62
C VAL A 19 -6.28 -8.44 3.46
N VAL A 20 -6.94 -7.32 3.72
CA VAL A 20 -8.39 -7.13 3.57
C VAL A 20 -8.68 -5.88 2.76
N MET A 21 -9.91 -5.76 2.26
CA MET A 21 -10.38 -4.55 1.60
C MET A 21 -11.81 -4.25 2.01
N THR A 22 -12.16 -2.97 2.05
CA THR A 22 -13.53 -2.51 2.32
C THR A 22 -14.48 -2.89 1.19
N ALA A 23 -15.78 -2.78 1.46
CA ALA A 23 -16.83 -3.09 0.49
C ALA A 23 -16.72 -2.24 -0.79
N GLY A 24 -16.42 -0.94 -0.66
CA GLY A 24 -16.27 -0.04 -1.80
C GLY A 24 -15.08 -0.39 -2.67
N VAL A 25 -13.93 -0.71 -2.07
CA VAL A 25 -12.76 -1.21 -2.83
C VAL A 25 -13.08 -2.54 -3.51
N ASN A 26 -13.69 -3.50 -2.80
CA ASN A 26 -14.06 -4.78 -3.37
C ASN A 26 -15.02 -4.64 -4.58
N GLU A 27 -15.99 -3.74 -4.51
CA GLU A 27 -16.93 -3.50 -5.60
C GLU A 27 -16.21 -2.92 -6.84
N LEU A 28 -15.29 -1.97 -6.65
CA LEU A 28 -14.49 -1.43 -7.75
C LEU A 28 -13.61 -2.50 -8.41
N VAL A 29 -13.07 -3.43 -7.62
CA VAL A 29 -12.31 -4.58 -8.16
C VAL A 29 -13.22 -5.50 -8.96
N ARG A 30 -14.39 -5.86 -8.44
CA ARG A 30 -15.37 -6.72 -9.14
C ARG A 30 -15.86 -6.11 -10.45
N GLN A 31 -16.00 -4.79 -10.50
CA GLN A 31 -16.37 -4.04 -11.71
C GLN A 31 -15.21 -3.87 -12.70
N GLY A 32 -13.98 -4.32 -12.37
CA GLY A 32 -12.79 -4.14 -13.21
C GLY A 32 -12.29 -2.69 -13.26
N ARG A 33 -12.76 -1.82 -12.35
CA ARG A 33 -12.41 -0.39 -12.29
C ARG A 33 -11.16 -0.12 -11.46
N LEU A 34 -10.73 -1.08 -10.64
CA LEU A 34 -9.54 -0.98 -9.82
C LEU A 34 -8.76 -2.31 -9.84
N ASN A 35 -7.46 -2.24 -10.16
CA ASN A 35 -6.51 -3.31 -9.84
C ASN A 35 -5.70 -2.89 -8.61
N PRO A 36 -5.88 -3.53 -7.44
CA PRO A 36 -5.21 -3.11 -6.20
C PRO A 36 -3.77 -3.61 -6.10
N THR A 37 -3.40 -4.64 -6.84
CA THR A 37 -2.10 -5.34 -6.71
C THR A 37 -0.89 -4.41 -6.89
N PRO A 38 -0.84 -3.48 -7.87
CA PRO A 38 0.29 -2.57 -8.01
C PRO A 38 0.48 -1.66 -6.78
N TYR A 39 -0.61 -1.17 -6.20
CA TYR A 39 -0.59 -0.27 -5.05
C TYR A 39 -0.20 -0.99 -3.75
N LEU A 40 -0.71 -2.21 -3.56
CA LEU A 40 -0.28 -3.05 -2.44
C LEU A 40 1.23 -3.37 -2.54
N ARG A 41 1.73 -3.67 -3.75
CA ARG A 41 3.17 -3.87 -3.95
C ARG A 41 3.96 -2.62 -3.61
N ARG A 42 3.55 -1.44 -4.06
CA ARG A 42 4.21 -0.17 -3.72
C ARG A 42 4.29 0.03 -2.20
N HIS A 43 3.17 -0.17 -1.50
CA HIS A 43 3.07 -0.04 -0.05
C HIS A 43 4.07 -0.98 0.66
N LEU A 44 4.10 -2.25 0.25
CA LEU A 44 5.01 -3.24 0.83
C LEU A 44 6.49 -2.97 0.56
N HIS A 45 6.81 -2.14 -0.44
CA HIS A 45 8.18 -1.71 -0.73
C HIS A 45 8.52 -0.33 -0.14
N GLY A 46 7.61 0.25 0.63
CA GLY A 46 7.79 1.57 1.23
C GLY A 46 7.73 2.73 0.23
N ASP A 47 7.11 2.51 -0.93
CA ASP A 47 6.63 3.62 -1.75
C ASP A 47 5.29 4.06 -1.16
N TRP A 48 5.30 5.20 -0.46
CA TRP A 48 4.14 5.69 0.29
C TRP A 48 3.12 6.45 -0.58
N GLY A 49 3.41 6.63 -1.87
CA GLY A 49 2.54 7.32 -2.81
C GLY A 49 2.42 8.83 -2.56
N ASP A 50 1.20 9.34 -2.65
CA ASP A 50 0.84 10.76 -2.64
C ASP A 50 0.72 11.32 -1.21
N LEU A 51 1.77 11.13 -0.42
CA LEU A 51 1.95 11.72 0.91
C LEU A 51 2.94 12.88 0.87
N ASP A 52 2.77 13.84 1.77
CA ASP A 52 3.76 14.88 1.99
C ASP A 52 5.02 14.34 2.68
N ASP A 53 6.05 15.17 2.78
CA ASP A 53 7.33 14.76 3.36
C ASP A 53 7.25 14.43 4.85
N SER A 54 6.29 15.01 5.58
CA SER A 54 6.10 14.74 7.00
C SER A 54 5.56 13.33 7.20
N ASP A 55 4.48 12.99 6.50
CA ASP A 55 3.84 11.68 6.59
C ASP A 55 4.77 10.56 6.07
N ARG A 56 5.55 10.84 5.02
CA ARG A 56 6.59 9.91 4.55
C ARG A 56 7.63 9.62 5.62
N ARG A 57 8.10 10.65 6.34
CA ARG A 57 9.06 10.47 7.44
C ARG A 57 8.45 9.68 8.61
N GLN A 58 7.17 9.88 8.90
CA GLN A 58 6.45 9.10 9.92
C GLN A 58 6.42 7.62 9.54
N ASN A 59 6.05 7.28 8.31
CA ASN A 59 6.10 5.90 7.84
C ASN A 59 7.51 5.31 7.91
N ASP A 60 8.54 6.06 7.49
CA ASP A 60 9.91 5.57 7.53
C ASP A 60 10.40 5.32 8.96
N ALA A 61 9.96 6.14 9.93
CA ALA A 61 10.22 5.93 11.35
C ALA A 61 9.46 4.70 11.87
N ALA A 62 8.16 4.60 11.60
CA ALA A 62 7.30 3.49 11.99
C ALA A 62 7.75 2.15 11.40
N LEU A 63 8.27 2.16 10.16
CA LEU A 63 8.82 0.97 9.52
C LEU A 63 10.11 0.50 10.19
N LYS A 64 10.92 1.43 10.71
CA LYS A 64 12.17 1.10 11.43
C LYS A 64 11.91 0.66 12.87
N SER A 65 10.99 1.33 13.57
CA SER A 65 10.71 1.04 14.99
C SER A 65 9.74 -0.13 15.17
N GLY A 66 8.78 -0.30 14.27
CA GLY A 66 7.67 -1.24 14.43
C GLY A 66 6.62 -0.79 15.45
N GLU A 67 6.60 0.50 15.81
CA GLU A 67 5.78 1.01 16.93
C GLU A 67 4.50 1.74 16.47
N ASP A 68 4.35 2.00 15.18
CA ASP A 68 3.21 2.73 14.63
C ASP A 68 2.74 2.10 13.31
N ARG A 69 1.52 2.42 12.90
CA ARG A 69 0.93 1.98 11.64
C ARG A 69 1.67 2.58 10.44
N LEU A 70 1.51 1.93 9.30
CA LEU A 70 1.98 2.44 8.01
C LEU A 70 0.78 2.89 7.20
N PHE A 71 0.93 4.00 6.50
CA PHE A 71 -0.12 4.57 5.67
C PHE A 71 0.40 4.84 4.26
N SER A 72 -0.41 4.61 3.24
CA SER A 72 -0.12 5.08 1.88
C SER A 72 -1.36 5.60 1.21
N SER A 73 -1.15 6.61 0.37
CA SER A 73 -2.21 7.21 -0.43
C SER A 73 -1.85 7.11 -1.90
N TYR A 74 -2.78 6.68 -2.73
CA TYR A 74 -2.54 6.57 -4.18
C TYR A 74 -3.71 7.15 -4.96
N GLN A 75 -3.43 8.12 -5.82
CA GLN A 75 -4.34 8.61 -6.82
C GLN A 75 -4.35 7.62 -7.99
N VAL A 76 -5.44 6.85 -8.11
CA VAL A 76 -5.61 5.80 -9.14
C VAL A 76 -6.09 6.41 -10.46
N THR A 77 -7.10 7.26 -10.37
CA THR A 77 -7.62 8.11 -11.47
C THR A 77 -7.87 9.50 -10.91
N ARG A 78 -8.39 10.46 -11.69
CA ARG A 78 -8.72 11.79 -11.18
C ARG A 78 -9.74 11.77 -10.03
N ASP A 79 -10.65 10.81 -10.04
CA ASP A 79 -11.80 10.67 -9.15
C ASP A 79 -11.67 9.51 -8.14
N LEU A 80 -10.66 8.65 -8.29
CA LEU A 80 -10.45 7.50 -7.42
C LEU A 80 -9.11 7.61 -6.68
N LYS A 81 -9.21 7.64 -5.35
CA LYS A 81 -8.07 7.55 -4.44
C LYS A 81 -8.19 6.26 -3.63
N LEU A 82 -7.08 5.55 -3.49
CA LEU A 82 -6.95 4.34 -2.69
C LEU A 82 -6.03 4.62 -1.52
N TRP A 83 -6.49 4.28 -0.32
CA TRP A 83 -5.65 4.23 0.88
C TRP A 83 -5.26 2.78 1.17
N ILE A 84 -4.05 2.60 1.69
CA ILE A 84 -3.58 1.32 2.22
C ILE A 84 -2.98 1.59 3.60
N ILE A 85 -3.50 0.89 4.61
CA ILE A 85 -3.05 1.02 6.00
C ILE A 85 -2.61 -0.35 6.49
N THR A 86 -1.40 -0.46 7.05
CA THR A 86 -0.97 -1.63 7.82
C THR A 86 -0.90 -1.26 9.28
N GLU A 87 -1.59 -2.01 10.14
CA GLU A 87 -1.61 -1.77 11.58
C GLU A 87 -0.21 -1.83 12.21
N TRP A 88 -0.04 -1.19 13.38
CA TRP A 88 1.26 -1.04 14.04
C TRP A 88 1.95 -2.38 14.29
N ASP A 89 1.18 -3.40 14.67
CA ASP A 89 1.65 -4.77 14.92
C ASP A 89 1.81 -5.62 13.63
N ARG A 90 1.58 -5.02 12.47
CA ARG A 90 1.62 -5.65 11.14
C ARG A 90 0.69 -6.86 11.01
N SER A 91 -0.35 -6.95 11.84
CA SER A 91 -1.31 -8.06 11.81
C SER A 91 -2.28 -7.98 10.63
N VAL A 92 -2.63 -6.77 10.19
CA VAL A 92 -3.62 -6.54 9.13
C VAL A 92 -3.17 -5.39 8.23
N THR A 93 -3.38 -5.57 6.93
CA THR A 93 -3.29 -4.51 5.91
C THR A 93 -4.66 -4.32 5.26
N THR A 94 -5.23 -3.13 5.40
CA THR A 94 -6.54 -2.77 4.87
C THR A 94 -6.40 -1.85 3.67
N LEU A 95 -7.06 -2.20 2.57
CA LEU A 95 -7.25 -1.34 1.40
C LEU A 95 -8.64 -0.71 1.47
N LEU A 96 -8.71 0.62 1.41
CA LEU A 96 -9.95 1.36 1.63
C LEU A 96 -10.04 2.64 0.79
N LEU A 97 -11.27 3.10 0.54
CA LEU A 97 -11.50 4.44 0.02
C LEU A 97 -11.38 5.47 1.17
N PRO A 98 -10.93 6.71 0.89
CA PRO A 98 -10.87 7.76 1.91
C PRO A 98 -12.21 8.03 2.61
N SER A 99 -13.34 7.80 1.94
CA SER A 99 -14.68 7.99 2.48
C SER A 99 -15.16 6.86 3.41
N GLU A 100 -14.40 5.76 3.48
CA GLU A 100 -14.72 4.59 4.32
C GLU A 100 -13.86 4.52 5.59
N TYR A 101 -13.01 5.54 5.80
CA TYR A 101 -12.21 5.74 7.01
C TYR A 101 -12.85 6.83 7.87
#